data_AF-A0A965X327-F1
#
_entry.id   AF-A0A965X327-F1
#
_cell.length_a   1.000
_cell.length_b   1.000
_cell.length_c   1.000
_cell.angle_alpha   90.00
_cell.angle_beta   90.00
_cell.angle_gamma   90.00
#
_symmetry.space_group_name_H-M   'P 1'
#
loop_
_entity.id
_entity.type
_entity.pdbx_description
1 polymer ?
#
loop_
_entity_poly.entity_id
_entity_poly.type
_entity_poly.pdbx_seq_one_letter_code
_entity_poly.pdbx_strand_id
1 'polypeptide(L)'
;MSQSEQIRISIEQKKETIALGDAIVRISKSRDWKRIIDSEFFDKEPARLVHLMAHPDMQDEASQKEIRNQMLAIAYFRSFLGRTQYMAELARKALPEDEETQVELLQEEAQE
;
A
#
# COMPACT_ATOMS: atom_id res chain seq x y z
N MET A 1 -18.57 1.73 -25.08
CA MET A 1 -17.42 0.94 -24.60
C MET A 1 -17.80 -0.51 -24.76
N SER A 2 -17.06 -1.26 -25.56
CA SER A 2 -17.26 -2.70 -25.71
C SER A 2 -16.89 -3.44 -24.41
N GLN A 3 -17.22 -4.72 -24.33
CA GLN A 3 -16.81 -5.55 -23.19
C GLN A 3 -15.28 -5.77 -23.21
N SER A 4 -14.68 -5.94 -24.40
CA SER A 4 -13.22 -6.05 -24.57
C SER A 4 -12.47 -4.78 -24.12
N GLU A 5 -13.05 -3.61 -24.31
CA GLU A 5 -12.48 -2.35 -23.83
C GLU A 5 -12.55 -2.21 -22.29
N GLN A 6 -13.64 -2.67 -21.67
CA GLN A 6 -13.80 -2.61 -20.21
C GLN A 6 -12.81 -3.54 -19.50
N ILE A 7 -12.65 -4.77 -19.99
CA ILE A 7 -11.68 -5.72 -19.41
C ILE A 7 -10.24 -5.23 -19.61
N ARG A 8 -9.92 -4.61 -20.77
CA ARG A 8 -8.61 -3.98 -21.00
C ARG A 8 -8.28 -2.91 -19.95
N ILE A 9 -9.24 -2.02 -19.67
CA ILE A 9 -9.06 -0.97 -18.65
C ILE A 9 -8.82 -1.61 -17.27
N SER A 10 -9.55 -2.68 -16.93
CA SER A 10 -9.36 -3.40 -15.67
C SER A 10 -7.97 -4.05 -15.58
N ILE A 11 -7.49 -4.67 -16.65
CA ILE A 11 -6.15 -5.26 -16.74
C ILE A 11 -5.07 -4.21 -16.49
N GLU A 12 -5.16 -3.05 -17.13
CA GLU A 12 -4.17 -1.98 -16.95
C GLU A 12 -4.17 -1.45 -15.50
N GLN A 13 -5.34 -1.26 -14.88
CA GLN A 13 -5.43 -0.90 -13.45
C GLN A 13 -4.80 -1.96 -12.52
N LYS A 14 -4.97 -3.24 -12.83
CA LYS A 14 -4.34 -4.34 -12.09
C LYS A 14 -2.82 -4.30 -12.26
N LYS A 15 -2.31 -4.11 -13.47
CA LYS A 15 -0.87 -3.96 -13.74
C LYS A 15 -0.26 -2.77 -12.99
N GLU A 16 -0.95 -1.62 -12.95
CA GLU A 16 -0.53 -0.47 -12.15
C GLU A 16 -0.48 -0.79 -10.66
N THR A 17 -1.50 -1.48 -10.14
CA THR A 17 -1.56 -1.92 -8.73
C THR A 17 -0.40 -2.86 -8.39
N ILE A 18 -0.09 -3.80 -9.29
CA ILE A 18 1.04 -4.73 -9.15
C ILE A 18 2.36 -3.95 -9.12
N ALA A 19 2.55 -3.00 -10.03
CA ALA A 19 3.75 -2.18 -10.11
C ALA A 19 3.98 -1.36 -8.82
N LEU A 20 2.92 -0.85 -8.19
CA LEU A 20 3.00 -0.17 -6.90
C LEU A 20 3.44 -1.12 -5.78
N GLY A 21 2.84 -2.33 -5.71
CA GLY A 21 3.26 -3.36 -4.76
C GLY A 21 4.73 -3.76 -4.92
N ASP A 22 5.18 -3.95 -6.16
CA ASP A 22 6.57 -4.25 -6.49
C ASP A 22 7.53 -3.13 -6.10
N ALA A 23 7.13 -1.88 -6.29
CA ALA A 23 7.91 -0.73 -5.84
C ALA A 23 8.11 -0.76 -4.32
N ILE A 24 7.05 -1.03 -3.54
CA ILE A 24 7.13 -1.15 -2.08
C ILE A 24 8.09 -2.28 -1.66
N VAL A 25 7.97 -3.46 -2.28
CA VAL A 25 8.86 -4.59 -1.98
C VAL A 25 10.32 -4.26 -2.32
N ARG A 26 10.56 -3.57 -3.44
CA ARG A 26 11.91 -3.18 -3.85
C ARG A 26 12.54 -2.18 -2.89
N ILE A 27 11.83 -1.10 -2.56
CA ILE A 27 12.37 -0.06 -1.66
C ILE A 27 12.55 -0.58 -0.23
N SER A 28 11.62 -1.42 0.26
CA SER A 28 11.67 -1.96 1.62
C SER A 28 12.86 -2.89 1.87
N LYS A 29 13.41 -3.51 0.81
CA LYS A 29 14.61 -4.34 0.90
C LYS A 29 15.91 -3.53 1.00
N SER A 30 15.88 -2.24 0.66
CA SER A 30 17.08 -1.40 0.67
C SER A 30 17.62 -1.20 2.09
N ARG A 31 18.95 -1.05 2.22
CA ARG A 31 19.60 -0.80 3.51
C ARG A 31 19.07 0.48 4.16
N ASP A 32 18.88 1.53 3.36
CA ASP A 32 18.48 2.83 3.88
C ASP A 32 17.02 2.82 4.33
N TRP A 33 16.14 2.05 3.68
CA TRP A 33 14.80 1.80 4.20
C TRP A 33 14.83 1.08 5.54
N LYS A 34 15.57 -0.03 5.65
CA LYS A 34 15.66 -0.78 6.92
C LYS A 34 16.17 0.09 8.06
N ARG A 35 17.12 0.98 7.77
CA ARG A 35 17.64 1.94 8.74
C ARG A 35 16.60 3.01 9.09
N ILE A 36 16.10 3.76 8.11
CA ILE A 36 15.31 4.97 8.35
C ILE A 36 13.87 4.63 8.69
N ILE A 37 13.25 3.72 7.92
CA ILE A 37 11.84 3.41 8.04
C ILE A 37 11.60 2.31 9.07
N ASP A 38 12.25 1.15 8.95
CA ASP A 38 11.98 0.06 9.88
C ASP A 38 12.53 0.39 11.28
N SER A 39 13.84 0.68 11.38
CA SER A 39 14.49 0.88 12.68
C SER A 39 14.16 2.23 13.34
N GLU A 40 14.29 3.36 12.63
CA GLU A 40 14.02 4.67 13.25
C GLU A 40 12.52 4.98 13.33
N PHE A 41 11.78 4.88 12.22
CA PHE A 41 10.39 5.34 12.17
C PHE A 41 9.36 4.33 12.70
N PHE A 42 9.50 3.02 12.43
CA PHE A 42 8.53 2.02 12.89
C PHE A 42 8.86 1.42 14.25
N ASP A 43 10.14 1.35 14.66
CA ASP A 43 10.52 0.75 15.94
C ASP A 43 10.80 1.81 17.02
N LYS A 44 11.73 2.75 16.77
CA LYS A 44 12.20 3.69 17.80
C LYS A 44 11.23 4.84 18.05
N GLU A 45 10.64 5.42 17.00
CA GLU A 45 9.78 6.59 17.15
C GLU A 45 8.52 6.29 17.97
N PRO A 46 7.78 5.18 17.79
CA PRO A 46 6.67 4.84 18.68
C PRO A 46 7.10 4.68 20.14
N ALA A 47 8.26 4.08 20.41
CA ALA A 47 8.78 3.96 21.76
C ALA A 47 9.09 5.34 22.37
N ARG A 48 9.72 6.24 21.59
CA ARG A 48 9.98 7.63 22.00
C ARG A 48 8.67 8.37 22.32
N LEU A 49 7.64 8.20 21.49
CA LEU A 49 6.32 8.81 21.69
C LEU A 49 5.62 8.29 22.95
N VAL A 50 5.77 7.00 23.28
CA VAL A 50 5.26 6.44 24.54
C VAL A 50 5.95 7.07 25.76
N HIS A 51 7.28 7.22 25.72
CA HIS A 51 8.00 7.92 26.78
C HIS A 51 7.57 9.38 26.90
N LEU A 52 7.39 10.07 25.77
CA LEU A 52 6.95 11.46 25.75
C LEU A 52 5.52 11.61 26.30
N MET A 53 4.65 10.66 26.00
CA MET A 53 3.27 10.63 26.50
C MET A 53 3.21 10.57 28.03
N ALA A 54 4.18 9.93 28.68
CA ALA A 54 4.28 9.84 30.13
C ALA A 54 5.04 11.02 30.78
N HIS A 55 5.62 11.94 29.98
CA HIS A 55 6.42 13.03 30.50
C HIS A 55 5.54 14.08 31.22
N PRO A 56 5.88 14.54 32.43
CA PRO A 56 5.05 15.50 33.20
C PRO A 56 4.75 16.81 32.45
N ASP A 57 5.72 17.31 31.68
CA ASP A 57 5.56 18.55 30.90
C ASP A 57 4.70 18.39 29.63
N MET A 58 4.26 17.17 29.32
CA MET A 58 3.46 16.85 28.11
C MET A 58 2.03 16.44 28.45
N GLN A 59 1.57 16.70 29.67
CA GLN A 59 0.25 16.23 30.15
C GLN A 59 -0.91 17.13 29.73
N ASP A 60 -0.66 18.31 29.19
CA ASP A 60 -1.71 19.16 28.66
C ASP A 60 -2.40 18.51 27.44
N GLU A 61 -3.66 18.90 27.20
CA GLU A 61 -4.49 18.28 26.17
C GLU A 61 -3.90 18.41 24.76
N ALA A 62 -3.28 19.57 24.45
CA ALA A 62 -2.74 19.83 23.12
C ALA A 62 -1.53 18.91 22.85
N SER A 63 -0.60 18.82 23.79
CA SER A 63 0.56 17.91 23.69
C SER A 63 0.13 16.45 23.58
N GLN A 64 -0.80 16.00 24.44
CA GLN A 64 -1.32 14.63 24.41
C GLN A 64 -2.00 14.28 23.08
N LYS A 65 -2.78 15.21 22.53
CA LYS A 65 -3.43 15.05 21.21
C LYS A 65 -2.39 14.93 20.11
N GLU A 66 -1.37 15.78 20.11
CA GLU A 66 -0.33 15.78 19.09
C GLU A 66 0.49 14.48 19.10
N ILE A 67 0.89 13.99 20.29
CA ILE A 67 1.60 12.71 20.42
C ILE A 67 0.78 11.56 19.84
N ARG A 68 -0.53 11.50 20.16
CA ARG A 68 -1.43 10.48 19.60
C ARG A 68 -1.59 10.60 18.09
N ASN A 69 -1.66 11.81 17.55
CA ASN A 69 -1.74 12.03 16.10
C ASN A 69 -0.49 11.50 15.39
N GLN A 70 0.70 11.69 15.97
CA GLN A 70 1.94 11.14 15.41
C GLN A 70 1.93 9.61 15.40
N MET A 71 1.47 8.98 16.49
CA MET A 71 1.31 7.51 16.53
C MET A 71 0.30 7.01 15.48
N LEU A 72 -0.82 7.70 15.32
CA LEU A 72 -1.82 7.38 14.29
C LEU A 72 -1.25 7.51 12.88
N ALA A 73 -0.44 8.54 12.63
CA ALA A 73 0.21 8.72 11.33
C ALA A 73 1.15 7.55 11.00
N ILE A 74 1.94 7.07 11.96
CA ILE A 74 2.80 5.89 11.82
C ILE A 74 1.95 4.65 11.48
N ALA A 75 0.88 4.43 12.24
CA ALA A 75 -0.02 3.31 12.03
C ALA A 75 -0.69 3.33 10.64
N TYR A 76 -1.19 4.49 10.21
CA TYR A 76 -1.82 4.65 8.90
C TYR A 76 -0.84 4.47 7.76
N PHE A 77 0.40 4.97 7.90
CA PHE A 77 1.43 4.74 6.89
C PHE A 77 1.75 3.25 6.74
N ARG A 78 1.97 2.53 7.86
CA ARG A 78 2.20 1.08 7.83
C ARG A 78 1.03 0.32 7.22
N SER A 79 -0.20 0.69 7.58
CA SER A 79 -1.43 0.10 7.03
C SER A 79 -1.57 0.35 5.53
N PHE A 80 -1.26 1.56 5.06
CA PHE A 80 -1.25 1.90 3.64
C PHE A 80 -0.29 1.00 2.84
N LEU A 81 0.94 0.81 3.33
CA LEU A 81 1.93 -0.06 2.69
C LEU A 81 1.41 -1.51 2.61
N GLY A 82 0.94 -2.05 3.74
CA GLY A 82 0.42 -3.42 3.82
C GLY A 82 -0.80 -3.64 2.93
N ARG A 83 -1.75 -2.70 2.91
CA ARG A 83 -2.93 -2.76 2.03
C ARG A 83 -2.52 -2.73 0.56
N THR A 84 -1.58 -1.86 0.18
CA THR A 84 -1.10 -1.77 -1.21
C THR A 84 -0.45 -3.09 -1.64
N GLN A 85 0.38 -3.70 -0.79
CA GLN A 85 0.96 -5.01 -1.06
C GLN A 85 -0.11 -6.10 -1.17
N TYR A 86 -1.08 -6.13 -0.27
CA TYR A 86 -2.17 -7.09 -0.32
C TYR A 86 -3.00 -6.98 -1.62
N MET A 87 -3.34 -5.75 -2.03
CA MET A 87 -4.06 -5.52 -3.28
C MET A 87 -3.24 -5.92 -4.51
N ALA A 88 -1.93 -5.70 -4.50
CA ALA A 88 -1.04 -6.16 -5.56
C ALA A 88 -1.04 -7.69 -5.67
N GLU A 89 -1.01 -8.41 -4.55
CA GLU A 89 -1.08 -9.87 -4.55
C GLU A 89 -2.44 -10.40 -5.03
N LEU A 90 -3.54 -9.74 -4.69
CA LEU A 90 -4.86 -10.07 -5.26
C LEU A 90 -4.89 -9.83 -6.77
N ALA A 91 -4.37 -8.68 -7.23
CA ALA A 91 -4.31 -8.33 -8.65
C ALA A 91 -3.47 -9.34 -9.45
N ARG A 92 -2.32 -9.80 -8.92
CA ARG A 92 -1.50 -10.84 -9.57
C ARG A 92 -2.25 -12.15 -9.76
N LYS A 93 -3.09 -12.52 -8.79
CA LYS A 93 -3.87 -13.77 -8.86
C LYS A 93 -4.99 -13.70 -9.89
N ALA A 94 -5.63 -12.53 -10.04
CA ALA A 94 -6.75 -12.32 -10.96
C ALA A 94 -6.30 -12.05 -12.40
N LEU A 95 -5.14 -11.41 -12.60
CA LEU A 95 -4.67 -10.97 -13.91
C LEU A 95 -4.70 -12.04 -15.02
N PRO A 96 -4.27 -13.31 -14.79
CA PRO A 96 -4.30 -14.33 -15.83
C PRO A 96 -5.70 -14.63 -16.36
N GLU A 97 -6.70 -14.68 -15.47
CA GLU A 97 -8.11 -14.93 -15.83
C GLU A 97 -8.69 -13.76 -16.64
N ASP A 98 -8.33 -12.52 -16.28
CA ASP A 98 -8.75 -11.34 -17.04
C ASP A 98 -8.12 -11.30 -18.44
N GLU A 99 -6.84 -11.67 -18.55
CA GLU A 99 -6.12 -11.71 -19.84
C GLU A 99 -6.70 -12.79 -20.77
N GLU A 100 -7.07 -13.95 -20.23
CA GLU A 100 -7.78 -15.00 -20.98
C GLU A 100 -9.14 -14.51 -21.46
N THR A 101 -9.95 -13.93 -20.57
CA THR A 101 -11.26 -13.35 -20.89
C THR A 101 -11.16 -12.27 -21.97
N GLN A 102 -10.12 -11.44 -21.94
CA GLN A 102 -9.91 -10.43 -22.97
C GLN A 102 -9.66 -11.04 -24.36
N VAL A 103 -8.88 -12.12 -24.43
CA VAL A 103 -8.60 -12.82 -25.68
C VAL A 103 -9.88 -13.43 -26.26
N GLU A 104 -10.70 -14.06 -25.41
CA GLU A 104 -11.99 -14.62 -25.81
C GLU A 104 -12.92 -13.55 -26.40
N LEU A 105 -13.10 -12.43 -25.68
CA LEU A 105 -13.95 -11.32 -26.14
C LEU A 105 -13.47 -10.71 -27.47
N LEU A 106 -12.15 -10.59 -27.67
CA LEU A 106 -11.59 -10.08 -28.93
C LEU A 106 -11.79 -11.06 -30.09
N GLN A 107 -11.81 -12.37 -29.82
CA GLN A 107 -12.10 -13.39 -30.83
C GLN A 107 -13.57 -13.38 -31.23
N GLU A 108 -14.48 -13.24 -30.27
CA GLU A 108 -15.92 -13.10 -30.50
C GLU A 108 -16.22 -11.86 -31.34
N GLU A 109 -15.68 -10.69 -30.94
CA GLU A 109 -15.86 -9.42 -31.67
C GLU A 109 -15.28 -9.45 -33.10
N ALA A 110 -14.30 -10.32 -33.39
CA ALA A 110 -13.72 -10.46 -34.73
C ALA A 110 -14.51 -11.42 -35.65
N GLN A 111 -15.42 -12.21 -35.08
CA GLN A 111 -16.29 -13.15 -35.80
C GLN A 111 -17.66 -12.55 -36.13
N GLU A 112 -18.03 -11.43 -35.50
CA GLU A 112 -19.20 -10.60 -35.80
C GLU A 112 -18.95 -9.59 -36.92
#